data_AF-A0AAV5JER9-F1
#
_entry.id   AF-A0AAV5JER9-F1
#
_cell.length_a   1.000
_cell.length_b   1.000
_cell.length_c   1.000
_cell.angle_alpha   90.00
_cell.angle_beta   90.00
_cell.angle_gamma   90.00
#
_symmetry.space_group_name_H-M   'P 1'
#
loop_
_entity.id
_entity.type
_entity.pdbx_description
1 polymer ?
#
loop_
_entity_poly.entity_id
_entity_poly.type
_entity_poly.pdbx_seq_one_letter_code
_entity_poly.pdbx_strand_id
1 'polypeptide(L)'
;MGFPRFGPAKGVDADVSPNLYVANCGPAVGLSHDTIAVVFGAFGEVKGVYAADESGARVVVSFAEPSSAQSAFTALDGQPCHDLGGRSLHIRYSMLQPPSPKVNDSIPVALVASDLNIPGLYLLHDFVSAKEEEELLAEVDNRPWKSLAKRRVQHYGYEFHYETRNVDTRQHLGALPSFVSSVLERISLFSDIKDSSSLVLDQLTVNEYPPGVGLSPHIDTHSAFEGFIFSLSLAGPCIMEFRRYSESACYPKTALVTDMNEESPENGKLSRKAIYLPPRSMLLLSGEARYAWHHYIPHHKVDKVNDSIVRRGSRRVSFTLRKVRTSPCQCEFAQYCDSKR
;
A
#
# COMPACT_ATOMS: atom_id res chain seq x y z
N MET A 1 -23.57 -15.03 -5.53
CA MET A 1 -23.27 -14.47 -6.87
C MET A 1 -22.72 -13.08 -6.66
N GLY A 2 -21.59 -12.71 -7.27
CA GLY A 2 -21.02 -11.37 -7.11
C GLY A 2 -21.83 -10.33 -7.90
N PHE A 3 -21.91 -9.10 -7.38
CA PHE A 3 -22.47 -7.99 -8.14
C PHE A 3 -21.63 -7.71 -9.40
N PRO A 4 -22.25 -7.30 -10.51
CA PRO A 4 -21.54 -6.95 -11.74
C PRO A 4 -20.52 -5.83 -11.46
N ARG A 5 -19.31 -5.98 -11.99
CA ARG A 5 -18.24 -4.98 -11.89
C ARG A 5 -18.12 -4.21 -13.19
N PHE A 6 -17.92 -2.91 -13.06
CA PHE A 6 -17.86 -1.98 -14.17
C PHE A 6 -16.56 -1.19 -14.12
N GLY A 7 -15.96 -0.91 -15.27
CA GLY A 7 -14.72 -0.15 -15.38
C GLY A 7 -14.76 0.89 -16.51
N PRO A 8 -13.79 1.82 -16.56
CA PRO A 8 -13.70 2.79 -17.65
C PRO A 8 -13.43 2.08 -18.99
N ALA A 9 -14.04 2.59 -20.07
CA ALA A 9 -13.68 2.18 -21.43
C ALA A 9 -12.22 2.60 -21.73
N LYS A 10 -11.42 1.73 -22.36
CA LYS A 10 -10.03 1.99 -22.78
C LYS A 10 -9.90 1.79 -24.29
N GLY A 11 -9.30 2.74 -25.00
CA GLY A 11 -9.03 2.65 -26.44
C GLY A 11 -9.24 3.97 -27.20
N VAL A 12 -8.73 4.03 -28.43
CA VAL A 12 -8.87 5.18 -29.37
C VAL A 12 -10.29 5.28 -29.94
N ASP A 13 -11.10 4.23 -29.80
CA ASP A 13 -12.55 4.28 -29.91
C ASP A 13 -13.17 4.24 -28.51
N ALA A 14 -13.72 5.37 -28.07
CA ALA A 14 -14.56 5.49 -26.88
C ALA A 14 -15.96 4.91 -27.16
N ASP A 15 -15.99 3.67 -27.65
CA ASP A 15 -17.15 3.07 -28.26
C ASP A 15 -18.32 2.95 -27.28
N VAL A 16 -19.47 3.35 -27.79
CA VAL A 16 -20.78 3.38 -27.14
C VAL A 16 -21.01 2.07 -26.38
N SER A 17 -21.09 2.17 -25.05
CA SER A 17 -21.41 1.06 -24.16
C SER A 17 -22.86 1.17 -23.68
N PRO A 18 -23.58 0.05 -23.47
CA PRO A 18 -24.88 0.08 -22.82
C PRO A 18 -24.80 0.48 -21.35
N ASN A 19 -23.62 0.64 -20.74
CA ASN A 19 -23.49 1.03 -19.34
C ASN A 19 -22.86 2.42 -19.19
N LEU A 20 -23.45 3.21 -18.31
CA LEU A 20 -23.05 4.57 -18.00
C LEU A 20 -22.64 4.66 -16.53
N TYR A 21 -21.41 5.08 -16.29
CA TYR A 21 -20.99 5.59 -14.99
C TYR A 21 -21.57 7.00 -14.82
N VAL A 22 -22.26 7.24 -13.71
CA VAL A 22 -22.94 8.51 -13.41
C VAL A 22 -22.45 9.02 -12.06
N ALA A 23 -21.69 10.11 -12.07
CA ALA A 23 -21.29 10.80 -10.85
C ALA A 23 -22.39 11.74 -10.36
N ASN A 24 -22.30 12.10 -9.08
CA ASN A 24 -23.26 13.00 -8.44
C ASN A 24 -24.69 12.43 -8.49
N CYS A 25 -24.80 11.10 -8.41
CA CYS A 25 -26.04 10.35 -8.56
C CYS A 25 -25.93 9.08 -7.70
N GLY A 26 -26.80 8.93 -6.70
CA GLY A 26 -26.80 7.77 -5.81
C GLY A 26 -27.36 8.06 -4.40
N PRO A 27 -27.45 7.03 -3.54
CA PRO A 27 -28.11 7.15 -2.23
C PRO A 27 -27.48 8.18 -1.29
N ALA A 28 -26.14 8.33 -1.32
CA ALA A 28 -25.44 9.29 -0.45
C ALA A 28 -25.72 10.75 -0.82
N VAL A 29 -26.25 10.99 -2.02
CA VAL A 29 -26.69 12.32 -2.48
C VAL A 29 -28.22 12.44 -2.52
N GLY A 30 -28.92 11.53 -1.84
CA GLY A 30 -30.39 11.59 -1.66
C GLY A 30 -31.21 10.96 -2.79
N LEU A 31 -30.59 10.19 -3.69
CA LEU A 31 -31.28 9.57 -4.83
C LEU A 31 -31.31 8.04 -4.69
N SER A 32 -32.50 7.45 -4.64
CA SER A 32 -32.65 5.99 -4.61
C SER A 32 -32.33 5.36 -5.97
N HIS A 33 -31.89 4.11 -6.00
CA HIS A 33 -31.65 3.39 -7.25
C HIS A 33 -32.93 3.30 -8.11
N ASP A 34 -34.10 3.17 -7.48
CA ASP A 34 -35.39 3.11 -8.18
C ASP A 34 -35.72 4.45 -8.85
N THR A 35 -35.48 5.57 -8.15
CA THR A 35 -35.64 6.92 -8.71
C THR A 35 -34.73 7.10 -9.93
N ILE A 36 -33.48 6.66 -9.81
CA ILE A 36 -32.50 6.75 -10.90
C ILE A 36 -32.95 5.87 -12.09
N ALA A 37 -33.42 4.66 -11.83
CA ALA A 37 -33.91 3.75 -12.87
C ALA A 37 -35.11 4.34 -13.63
N VAL A 38 -36.04 5.01 -12.93
CA VAL A 38 -37.19 5.68 -13.56
C VAL A 38 -36.73 6.80 -14.50
N VAL A 39 -35.82 7.68 -14.05
CA VAL A 39 -35.35 8.80 -14.86
C VAL A 39 -34.59 8.33 -16.10
N PHE A 40 -33.66 7.38 -15.92
CA PHE A 40 -32.91 6.82 -17.04
C PHE A 40 -33.78 5.94 -17.95
N GLY A 41 -34.88 5.40 -17.43
CA GLY A 41 -35.87 4.63 -18.20
C GLY A 41 -36.55 5.40 -19.33
N ALA A 42 -36.55 6.75 -19.28
CA ALA A 42 -37.06 7.59 -20.36
C ALA A 42 -36.26 7.45 -21.68
N PHE A 43 -35.02 6.97 -21.61
CA PHE A 43 -34.13 6.82 -22.75
C PHE A 43 -34.08 5.38 -23.29
N GLY A 44 -34.70 4.42 -22.58
CA GLY A 44 -34.79 3.03 -22.97
C GLY A 44 -34.84 2.08 -21.77
N GLU A 45 -34.91 0.77 -22.04
CA GLU A 45 -35.01 -0.25 -21.00
C GLU A 45 -33.74 -0.30 -20.13
N VAL A 46 -33.90 -0.05 -18.82
CA VAL A 46 -32.82 -0.11 -17.83
C VAL A 46 -32.78 -1.52 -17.23
N LYS A 47 -31.68 -2.25 -17.47
CA LYS A 47 -31.40 -3.56 -16.86
C LYS A 47 -31.12 -3.46 -15.36
N GLY A 48 -30.59 -2.33 -14.90
CA GLY A 48 -30.39 -2.09 -13.48
C GLY A 48 -29.50 -0.89 -13.18
N VAL A 49 -29.56 -0.47 -11.92
CA VAL A 49 -28.72 0.58 -11.33
C VAL A 49 -27.87 -0.03 -10.22
N TYR A 50 -26.56 0.12 -10.34
CA TYR A 50 -25.58 -0.51 -9.46
C TYR A 50 -24.71 0.56 -8.79
N ALA A 51 -24.22 0.31 -7.57
CA ALA A 51 -23.24 1.19 -6.96
C ALA A 51 -21.92 1.14 -7.76
N ALA A 52 -21.36 2.30 -8.11
CA ALA A 52 -20.09 2.36 -8.83
C ALA A 52 -18.88 2.15 -7.89
N ASP A 53 -19.02 2.55 -6.63
CA ASP A 53 -18.02 2.44 -5.58
C ASP A 53 -18.70 2.46 -4.19
N GLU A 54 -17.90 2.43 -3.12
CA GLU A 54 -18.38 2.47 -1.74
C GLU A 54 -18.84 3.87 -1.28
N SER A 55 -18.69 4.91 -2.11
CA SER A 55 -19.05 6.28 -1.71
C SER A 55 -20.56 6.51 -1.65
N GLY A 56 -21.34 5.72 -2.38
CA GLY A 56 -22.79 5.89 -2.53
C GLY A 56 -23.21 7.16 -3.28
N ALA A 57 -22.27 7.96 -3.79
CA ALA A 57 -22.54 9.20 -4.53
C ALA A 57 -22.43 9.00 -6.07
N ARG A 58 -22.14 7.77 -6.50
CA ARG A 58 -21.93 7.39 -7.90
C ARG A 58 -22.60 6.04 -8.16
N VAL A 59 -23.20 5.91 -9.34
CA VAL A 59 -23.85 4.68 -9.79
C VAL A 59 -23.40 4.30 -11.20
N VAL A 60 -23.66 3.06 -11.57
CA VAL A 60 -23.64 2.60 -12.95
C VAL A 60 -25.06 2.24 -13.38
N VAL A 61 -25.54 2.90 -14.43
CA VAL A 61 -26.82 2.58 -15.07
C VAL A 61 -26.55 1.69 -16.26
N SER A 62 -27.18 0.51 -16.30
CA SER A 62 -27.03 -0.46 -17.39
C SER A 62 -28.31 -0.49 -18.22
N PHE A 63 -28.21 -0.23 -19.51
CA PHE A 63 -29.29 -0.31 -20.47
C PHE A 63 -29.33 -1.66 -21.18
N ALA A 64 -30.49 -1.98 -21.75
CA ALA A 64 -30.63 -3.11 -22.65
C ALA A 64 -29.82 -2.90 -23.94
N GLU A 65 -29.86 -1.68 -24.48
CA GLU A 65 -29.25 -1.30 -25.76
C GLU A 65 -28.22 -0.16 -25.61
N PRO A 66 -27.11 -0.17 -26.37
CA PRO A 66 -26.13 0.93 -26.38
C PRO A 66 -26.70 2.26 -26.89
N SER A 67 -27.68 2.21 -27.79
CA SER A 67 -28.41 3.38 -28.31
C SER A 67 -29.07 4.19 -27.20
N SER A 68 -29.73 3.52 -26.25
CA SER A 68 -30.37 4.13 -25.08
C SER A 68 -29.35 4.82 -24.17
N ALA A 69 -28.20 4.18 -23.95
CA ALA A 69 -27.10 4.77 -23.19
C ALA A 69 -26.54 6.02 -23.88
N GLN A 70 -26.42 6.03 -25.21
CA GLN A 70 -26.01 7.20 -25.98
C GLN A 70 -27.02 8.34 -25.88
N SER A 71 -28.31 8.05 -26.01
CA SER A 71 -29.37 9.06 -25.83
C SER A 71 -29.35 9.68 -24.44
N ALA A 72 -29.22 8.86 -23.39
CA ALA A 72 -29.11 9.34 -22.01
C ALA A 72 -27.84 10.17 -21.77
N PHE A 73 -26.69 9.71 -22.28
CA PHE A 73 -25.42 10.45 -22.20
C PHE A 73 -25.55 11.84 -22.84
N THR A 74 -26.03 11.92 -24.08
CA THR A 74 -26.18 13.19 -24.80
C THR A 74 -27.15 14.15 -24.13
N ALA A 75 -28.22 13.63 -23.51
CA ALA A 75 -29.23 14.47 -22.86
C ALA A 75 -28.84 14.95 -21.46
N LEU A 76 -28.10 14.13 -20.69
CA LEU A 76 -27.91 14.35 -19.25
C LEU A 76 -26.47 14.70 -18.85
N ASP A 77 -25.46 14.40 -19.68
CA ASP A 77 -24.07 14.72 -19.31
C ASP A 77 -23.82 16.24 -19.28
N GLY A 78 -23.30 16.73 -18.16
CA GLY A 78 -23.06 18.14 -17.92
C GLY A 78 -24.30 19.02 -17.77
N GLN A 79 -25.51 18.47 -17.99
CA GLN A 79 -26.77 19.22 -17.93
C GLN A 79 -27.49 19.03 -16.58
N PRO A 80 -28.16 20.07 -16.04
CA PRO A 80 -29.02 19.93 -14.87
C PRO A 80 -30.21 19.00 -15.15
N CYS A 81 -30.38 17.96 -14.35
CA CYS A 81 -31.53 17.06 -14.46
C CYS A 81 -32.58 17.42 -13.40
N HIS A 82 -33.71 18.00 -13.82
CA HIS A 82 -34.79 18.43 -12.91
C HIS A 82 -35.38 17.27 -12.10
N ASP A 83 -35.56 16.11 -12.72
CA ASP A 83 -36.13 14.92 -12.07
C ASP A 83 -35.17 14.28 -11.05
N LEU A 84 -33.89 14.70 -11.05
CA LEU A 84 -32.87 14.30 -10.07
C LEU A 84 -32.45 15.49 -9.18
N GLY A 85 -33.37 16.42 -8.94
CA GLY A 85 -33.17 17.55 -8.02
C GLY A 85 -32.38 18.72 -8.63
N GLY A 86 -32.41 18.88 -9.97
CA GLY A 86 -31.73 19.96 -10.69
C GLY A 86 -30.21 19.82 -10.74
N ARG A 87 -29.69 18.61 -10.49
CA ARG A 87 -28.25 18.36 -10.31
C ARG A 87 -27.61 18.14 -11.68
N SER A 88 -26.44 18.73 -11.90
CA SER A 88 -25.61 18.39 -13.07
C SER A 88 -24.95 17.04 -12.84
N LEU A 89 -25.12 16.15 -13.82
CA LEU A 89 -24.51 14.83 -13.83
C LEU A 89 -23.20 14.86 -14.62
N HIS A 90 -22.26 13.99 -14.22
CA HIS A 90 -21.08 13.71 -15.05
C HIS A 90 -21.10 12.24 -15.42
N ILE A 91 -21.33 11.99 -16.69
CA ILE A 91 -21.57 10.67 -17.25
C ILE A 91 -20.36 10.24 -18.05
N ARG A 92 -20.02 8.95 -17.99
CA ARG A 92 -19.01 8.34 -18.86
C ARG A 92 -19.46 6.95 -19.26
N TYR A 93 -19.09 6.49 -20.44
CA TYR A 93 -19.26 5.09 -20.79
C TYR A 93 -18.44 4.18 -19.88
N SER A 94 -19.05 3.08 -19.47
CA SER A 94 -18.44 2.07 -18.64
C SER A 94 -18.69 0.69 -19.23
N MET A 95 -17.69 -0.18 -19.19
CA MET A 95 -17.81 -1.54 -19.71
C MET A 95 -18.05 -2.51 -18.56
N LEU A 96 -18.96 -3.46 -18.76
CA LEU A 96 -19.08 -4.61 -17.88
C LEU A 96 -17.75 -5.36 -17.95
N GLN A 97 -17.02 -5.39 -16.84
CA GLN A 97 -15.82 -6.18 -16.78
C GLN A 97 -16.27 -7.64 -16.70
N PRO A 98 -15.70 -8.56 -17.53
CA PRO A 98 -15.89 -9.97 -17.27
C PRO A 98 -15.49 -10.22 -15.82
N PRO A 99 -16.12 -11.19 -15.13
CA PRO A 99 -15.61 -11.62 -13.85
C PRO A 99 -14.14 -11.92 -14.09
N SER A 100 -13.26 -11.06 -13.57
CA SER A 100 -11.85 -11.38 -13.62
C SER A 100 -11.79 -12.77 -13.00
N PRO A 101 -11.07 -13.74 -13.59
CA PRO A 101 -10.67 -14.87 -12.79
C PRO A 101 -10.14 -14.22 -11.53
N LYS A 102 -10.70 -14.59 -10.38
CA LYS A 102 -9.98 -14.38 -9.15
C LYS A 102 -8.68 -15.12 -9.42
N VAL A 103 -7.67 -14.43 -9.93
CA VAL A 103 -6.32 -14.72 -9.52
C VAL A 103 -6.51 -14.69 -8.02
N ASN A 104 -6.47 -15.87 -7.40
CA ASN A 104 -6.28 -15.97 -5.98
C ASN A 104 -4.90 -15.35 -5.76
N ASP A 105 -4.85 -14.02 -5.83
CA ASP A 105 -3.72 -13.16 -5.51
C ASP A 105 -3.58 -13.11 -3.98
N SER A 106 -4.37 -13.92 -3.25
CA SER A 106 -4.07 -14.28 -1.86
C SER A 106 -2.81 -15.11 -1.84
N ILE A 107 -1.67 -14.42 -1.89
CA ILE A 107 -0.38 -14.95 -1.49
C ILE A 107 -0.58 -15.52 -0.08
N PRO A 108 -0.19 -16.77 0.19
CA PRO A 108 -0.23 -17.31 1.55
C PRO A 108 0.52 -16.38 2.50
N VAL A 109 -0.10 -16.10 3.65
CA VAL A 109 0.47 -15.20 4.66
C VAL A 109 1.09 -16.03 5.75
N ALA A 110 2.42 -16.03 5.81
CA ALA A 110 3.15 -16.70 6.87
C ALA A 110 2.96 -16.00 8.21
N LEU A 111 2.94 -16.78 9.29
CA LEU A 111 2.94 -16.27 10.67
C LEU A 111 4.36 -16.26 11.26
N VAL A 112 5.27 -17.07 10.70
CA VAL A 112 6.68 -17.14 11.11
C VAL A 112 7.59 -16.85 9.92
N ALA A 113 8.73 -16.21 10.16
CA ALA A 113 9.64 -15.81 9.09
C ALA A 113 10.28 -17.00 8.35
N SER A 114 10.50 -18.13 9.04
CA SER A 114 11.07 -19.35 8.45
C SER A 114 10.25 -19.90 7.28
N ASP A 115 8.93 -19.79 7.35
CA ASP A 115 8.02 -20.28 6.29
C ASP A 115 8.23 -19.52 4.97
N LEU A 116 8.73 -18.29 5.05
CA LEU A 116 9.03 -17.52 3.86
C LEU A 116 10.29 -18.01 3.14
N ASN A 117 11.22 -18.71 3.79
CA ASN A 117 12.49 -19.11 3.17
C ASN A 117 13.17 -17.91 2.47
N ILE A 118 13.22 -16.76 3.15
CA ILE A 118 13.97 -15.57 2.70
C ILE A 118 15.21 -15.47 3.60
N PRO A 119 16.43 -15.68 3.05
CA PRO A 119 17.66 -15.58 3.85
C PRO A 119 17.82 -14.20 4.49
N GLY A 120 18.12 -14.20 5.79
CA GLY A 120 18.33 -12.98 6.56
C GLY A 120 17.05 -12.29 7.05
N LEU A 121 15.88 -12.92 6.87
CA LEU A 121 14.60 -12.46 7.42
C LEU A 121 14.29 -13.17 8.74
N TYR A 122 14.03 -12.41 9.80
CA TYR A 122 13.60 -12.94 11.11
C TYR A 122 12.42 -12.15 11.66
N LEU A 123 11.53 -12.82 12.40
CA LEU A 123 10.39 -12.19 13.07
C LEU A 123 10.32 -12.68 14.52
N LEU A 124 10.50 -11.76 15.47
CA LEU A 124 10.35 -12.03 16.90
C LEU A 124 8.99 -11.51 17.35
N HIS A 125 8.19 -12.40 17.92
CA HIS A 125 6.90 -12.06 18.53
C HIS A 125 7.11 -11.57 19.95
N ASP A 126 6.18 -10.74 20.44
CA ASP A 126 6.20 -10.19 21.81
C ASP A 126 7.58 -9.63 22.21
N PHE A 127 8.25 -8.98 21.25
CA PHE A 127 9.56 -8.37 21.42
C PHE A 127 9.51 -7.26 22.46
N VAL A 128 8.39 -6.56 22.59
CA VAL A 128 8.09 -5.66 23.71
C VAL A 128 6.85 -6.11 24.45
N SER A 129 6.73 -5.77 25.73
CA SER A 129 5.50 -5.99 26.50
C SER A 129 4.42 -4.98 26.11
N ALA A 130 3.16 -5.24 26.50
CA ALA A 130 2.06 -4.29 26.30
C ALA A 130 2.29 -2.95 27.01
N LYS A 131 2.95 -2.98 28.18
CA LYS A 131 3.30 -1.76 28.93
C LYS A 131 4.38 -0.95 28.20
N GLU A 132 5.44 -1.62 27.72
CA GLU A 132 6.47 -0.97 26.91
C GLU A 132 5.88 -0.39 25.62
N GLU A 133 4.94 -1.08 24.95
CA GLU A 133 4.23 -0.55 23.79
C GLU A 133 3.47 0.74 24.10
N GLU A 134 2.75 0.79 25.23
CA GLU A 134 2.05 2.01 25.68
C GLU A 134 3.02 3.17 25.93
N GLU A 135 4.12 2.92 26.63
CA GLU A 135 5.15 3.91 26.93
C GLU A 135 5.80 4.46 25.64
N LEU A 136 6.19 3.58 24.71
CA LEU A 136 6.76 3.97 23.42
C LEU A 136 5.80 4.80 22.58
N LEU A 137 4.50 4.45 22.58
CA LEU A 137 3.47 5.19 21.85
C LEU A 137 3.22 6.57 22.47
N ALA A 138 3.14 6.66 23.80
CA ALA A 138 2.99 7.93 24.50
C ALA A 138 4.14 8.89 24.21
N GLU A 139 5.38 8.38 24.19
CA GLU A 139 6.56 9.15 23.86
C GLU A 139 6.48 9.77 22.46
N VAL A 140 6.12 9.00 21.42
CA VAL A 140 6.03 9.56 20.06
C VAL A 140 4.80 10.44 19.87
N ASP A 141 3.69 10.17 20.55
CA ASP A 141 2.47 10.98 20.44
C ASP A 141 2.65 12.38 21.03
N ASN A 142 3.49 12.53 22.06
CA ASN A 142 3.84 13.81 22.67
C ASN A 142 4.89 14.62 21.87
N ARG A 143 5.32 14.13 20.70
CA ARG A 143 6.34 14.77 19.85
C ARG A 143 5.76 15.21 18.51
N PRO A 144 6.36 16.24 17.88
CA PRO A 144 5.86 16.76 16.61
C PRO A 144 6.00 15.72 15.49
N TRP A 145 4.99 15.65 14.63
CA TRP A 145 4.97 14.77 13.46
C TRP A 145 5.19 15.56 12.17
N LYS A 146 5.97 14.99 11.26
CA LYS A 146 6.09 15.49 9.87
C LYS A 146 5.11 14.73 8.97
N SER A 147 4.19 15.44 8.34
CA SER A 147 3.24 14.84 7.42
C SER A 147 3.87 14.59 6.05
N LEU A 148 3.68 13.38 5.53
CA LEU A 148 3.90 13.02 4.13
C LEU A 148 2.54 12.88 3.43
N ALA A 149 2.55 12.60 2.12
CA ALA A 149 1.33 12.55 1.31
C ALA A 149 0.21 11.62 1.83
N LYS A 150 0.56 10.51 2.51
CA LYS A 150 -0.42 9.52 2.99
C LYS A 150 -0.25 9.09 4.45
N ARG A 151 0.88 9.44 5.08
CA ARG A 151 1.27 8.98 6.42
C ARG A 151 2.08 10.06 7.11
N ARG A 152 2.30 9.94 8.42
CA ARG A 152 3.17 10.87 9.15
C ARG A 152 4.38 10.15 9.73
N VAL A 153 5.47 10.88 9.92
CA VAL A 153 6.76 10.34 10.34
C VAL A 153 7.44 11.19 11.40
N GLN A 154 8.33 10.58 12.16
CA GLN A 154 9.35 11.23 12.98
C GLN A 154 10.71 10.62 12.69
N HIS A 155 11.77 11.42 12.77
CA HIS A 155 13.14 10.98 12.53
C HIS A 155 14.02 11.36 13.73
N TYR A 156 14.91 10.45 14.09
CA TYR A 156 15.87 10.62 15.17
C TYR A 156 17.22 10.08 14.74
N GLY A 157 18.31 10.64 15.29
CA GLY A 157 19.64 10.37 14.76
C GLY A 157 19.89 11.19 13.51
N TYR A 158 19.29 10.75 12.41
CA TYR A 158 19.41 11.42 11.11
C TYR A 158 18.06 11.56 10.43
N GLU A 159 17.86 12.66 9.72
CA GLU A 159 16.67 12.84 8.89
C GLU A 159 16.78 11.99 7.60
N PHE A 160 15.70 11.28 7.25
CA PHE A 160 15.61 10.62 5.95
C PHE A 160 14.95 11.54 4.92
N HIS A 161 15.69 11.90 3.88
CA HIS A 161 15.23 12.79 2.82
C HIS A 161 14.52 11.97 1.74
N TYR A 162 13.21 12.12 1.62
CA TYR A 162 12.39 11.31 0.71
C TYR A 162 12.59 11.63 -0.77
N GLU A 163 13.01 12.86 -1.10
CA GLU A 163 13.28 13.29 -2.48
C GLU A 163 14.52 12.59 -3.04
N THR A 164 15.61 12.57 -2.27
CA THR A 164 16.87 11.91 -2.64
C THR A 164 16.91 10.44 -2.22
N ARG A 165 15.96 10.00 -1.38
CA ARG A 165 15.92 8.68 -0.73
C ARG A 165 17.21 8.37 0.03
N ASN A 166 17.78 9.35 0.70
CA ASN A 166 19.06 9.20 1.40
C ASN A 166 19.08 10.01 2.70
N VAL A 167 20.21 9.97 3.39
CA VAL A 167 20.52 10.74 4.59
C VAL A 167 21.67 11.69 4.28
N ASP A 168 21.62 12.94 4.75
CA ASP A 168 22.80 13.80 4.76
C ASP A 168 23.65 13.49 6.00
N THR A 169 24.77 12.79 5.82
CA THR A 169 25.65 12.38 6.94
C THR A 169 26.30 13.56 7.67
N ARG A 170 26.24 14.77 7.10
CA ARG A 170 26.72 16.00 7.74
C ARG A 170 25.68 16.61 8.69
N GLN A 171 24.42 16.19 8.60
CA GLN A 171 23.31 16.71 9.39
C GLN A 171 22.82 15.67 10.39
N HIS A 172 23.45 15.66 11.56
CA HIS A 172 23.07 14.80 12.68
C HIS A 172 22.09 15.53 13.61
N LEU A 173 20.92 14.93 13.86
CA LEU A 173 19.87 15.46 14.73
C LEU A 173 20.12 15.21 16.23
N GLY A 174 21.22 14.51 16.57
CA GLY A 174 21.54 14.08 17.93
C GLY A 174 21.31 12.58 18.13
N ALA A 175 21.76 12.05 19.28
CA ALA A 175 21.66 10.63 19.58
C ALA A 175 20.20 10.12 19.57
N LEU A 176 20.05 8.79 19.46
CA LEU A 176 18.74 8.17 19.59
C LEU A 176 18.13 8.47 20.98
N PRO A 177 16.83 8.78 21.07
CA PRO A 177 16.17 9.09 22.33
C PRO A 177 16.26 7.97 23.35
N SER A 178 16.31 8.31 24.64
CA SER A 178 16.37 7.32 25.73
C SER A 178 15.16 6.39 25.80
N PHE A 179 13.99 6.78 25.27
CA PHE A 179 12.81 5.93 25.27
C PHE A 179 12.97 4.66 24.43
N VAL A 180 13.94 4.61 23.50
CA VAL A 180 14.26 3.39 22.74
C VAL A 180 15.44 2.60 23.31
N SER A 181 16.03 3.00 24.44
CA SER A 181 17.21 2.32 25.00
C SER A 181 16.95 0.85 25.30
N SER A 182 15.82 0.48 25.91
CA SER A 182 15.47 -0.92 26.20
C SER A 182 15.31 -1.75 24.93
N VAL A 183 14.78 -1.16 23.86
CA VAL A 183 14.67 -1.79 22.53
C VAL A 183 16.07 -2.03 21.95
N LEU A 184 16.98 -1.05 22.04
CA LEU A 184 18.36 -1.16 21.56
C LEU A 184 19.15 -2.22 22.34
N GLU A 185 19.01 -2.26 23.66
CA GLU A 185 19.61 -3.29 24.53
C GLU A 185 19.11 -4.68 24.16
N ARG A 186 17.80 -4.84 23.94
CA ARG A 186 17.22 -6.13 23.54
C ARG A 186 17.68 -6.56 22.13
N ILE A 187 17.89 -5.61 21.22
CA ILE A 187 18.46 -5.88 19.89
C ILE A 187 19.91 -6.38 20.02
N SER A 188 20.74 -5.80 20.88
CA SER A 188 22.15 -6.19 21.01
C SER A 188 22.34 -7.59 21.62
N LEU A 189 21.34 -8.09 22.34
CA LEU A 189 21.30 -9.45 22.87
C LEU A 189 20.90 -10.51 21.82
N PHE A 190 20.55 -10.11 20.60
CA PHE A 190 20.09 -11.05 19.58
C PHE A 190 21.24 -11.91 19.04
N SER A 191 21.21 -13.20 19.40
CA SER A 191 22.30 -14.16 19.23
C SER A 191 22.60 -14.59 17.79
N ASP A 192 21.65 -14.43 16.87
CA ASP A 192 21.83 -14.81 15.46
C ASP A 192 22.62 -13.77 14.64
N ILE A 193 22.96 -12.63 15.26
CA ILE A 193 23.85 -11.64 14.69
C ILE A 193 25.27 -12.04 15.10
N LYS A 194 25.98 -12.73 14.21
CA LYS A 194 27.44 -12.84 14.30
C LYS A 194 27.97 -11.41 14.38
N ASP A 195 28.69 -11.09 15.46
CA ASP A 195 29.25 -9.76 15.78
C ASP A 195 28.29 -8.76 16.47
N SER A 196 27.34 -9.23 17.29
CA SER A 196 26.40 -8.36 18.03
C SER A 196 27.07 -7.31 18.93
N SER A 197 28.31 -7.54 19.37
CA SER A 197 29.09 -6.60 20.18
C SER A 197 29.49 -5.32 19.46
N SER A 198 29.35 -5.24 18.13
CA SER A 198 29.65 -4.05 17.32
C SER A 198 28.42 -3.40 16.68
N LEU A 199 27.21 -3.92 16.96
CA LEU A 199 25.99 -3.41 16.36
C LEU A 199 25.59 -2.06 16.96
N VAL A 200 25.96 -0.98 16.28
CA VAL A 200 25.55 0.38 16.62
C VAL A 200 24.45 0.82 15.68
N LEU A 201 23.28 1.18 16.22
CA LEU A 201 22.19 1.81 15.47
C LEU A 201 22.14 3.29 15.83
N ASP A 202 22.08 4.15 14.83
CA ASP A 202 22.17 5.61 14.99
C ASP A 202 21.10 6.37 14.21
N GLN A 203 20.16 5.68 13.58
CA GLN A 203 19.00 6.29 12.97
C GLN A 203 17.73 5.54 13.35
N LEU A 204 16.67 6.29 13.69
CA LEU A 204 15.31 5.78 13.85
C LEU A 204 14.33 6.55 12.95
N THR A 205 13.49 5.83 12.21
CA THR A 205 12.28 6.38 11.58
C THR A 205 11.04 5.80 12.28
N VAL A 206 10.23 6.66 12.87
CA VAL A 206 8.88 6.30 13.33
C VAL A 206 7.89 6.60 12.21
N ASN A 207 7.10 5.61 11.81
CA ASN A 207 6.03 5.80 10.84
C ASN A 207 4.68 5.54 11.51
N GLU A 208 3.69 6.40 11.29
CA GLU A 208 2.30 6.11 11.61
C GLU A 208 1.46 6.00 10.35
N TYR A 209 0.73 4.89 10.25
CA TYR A 209 -0.18 4.56 9.16
C TYR A 209 -1.63 4.66 9.64
N PRO A 210 -2.44 5.55 9.04
CA PRO A 210 -3.88 5.52 9.18
C PRO A 210 -4.51 4.24 8.56
N PRO A 211 -5.78 3.94 8.85
CA PRO A 211 -6.46 2.76 8.30
C PRO A 211 -6.55 2.83 6.77
N GLY A 212 -6.14 1.77 6.08
CA GLY A 212 -6.11 1.74 4.61
C GLY A 212 -4.82 2.26 3.98
N VAL A 213 -3.94 2.89 4.76
CA VAL A 213 -2.65 3.36 4.28
C VAL A 213 -1.61 2.27 4.42
N GLY A 214 -0.95 1.95 3.32
CA GLY A 214 0.21 1.07 3.25
C GLY A 214 1.49 1.83 2.88
N LEU A 215 2.43 1.10 2.29
CA LEU A 215 3.74 1.60 1.89
C LEU A 215 4.13 0.92 0.58
N SER A 216 4.37 1.71 -0.47
CA SER A 216 4.74 1.20 -1.80
C SER A 216 5.99 0.31 -1.78
N PRO A 217 6.14 -0.65 -2.72
CA PRO A 217 7.27 -1.57 -2.73
C PRO A 217 8.60 -0.82 -2.89
N HIS A 218 9.56 -1.10 -2.02
CA HIS A 218 10.89 -0.48 -2.06
C HIS A 218 11.93 -1.35 -1.33
N ILE A 219 13.20 -1.05 -1.61
CA ILE A 219 14.36 -1.54 -0.86
C ILE A 219 14.97 -0.30 -0.20
N ASP A 220 15.36 -0.41 1.07
CA ASP A 220 16.07 0.67 1.77
C ASP A 220 17.41 0.93 1.08
N THR A 221 17.67 2.21 0.78
CA THR A 221 18.82 2.66 -0.01
C THR A 221 20.12 2.05 0.48
N HIS A 222 20.88 1.45 -0.43
CA HIS A 222 22.06 0.67 -0.08
C HIS A 222 23.20 1.57 0.41
N SER A 223 23.35 2.75 -0.22
CA SER A 223 24.34 3.76 0.21
C SER A 223 23.99 4.44 1.54
N ALA A 224 22.71 4.49 1.92
CA ALA A 224 22.25 5.24 3.09
C ALA A 224 22.42 4.48 4.40
N PHE A 225 22.22 3.15 4.39
CA PHE A 225 22.18 2.34 5.59
C PHE A 225 23.05 1.08 5.48
N GLU A 226 23.49 0.55 6.62
CA GLU A 226 24.28 -0.67 6.68
C GLU A 226 23.43 -1.95 6.53
N GLY A 227 23.95 -3.10 6.96
CA GLY A 227 23.41 -4.42 6.66
C GLY A 227 22.16 -4.83 7.43
N PHE A 228 21.92 -4.25 8.60
CA PHE A 228 20.81 -4.62 9.49
C PHE A 228 19.74 -3.53 9.54
N ILE A 229 18.48 -3.94 9.38
CA ILE A 229 17.30 -3.08 9.54
C ILE A 229 16.34 -3.78 10.49
N PHE A 230 15.99 -3.11 11.58
CA PHE A 230 15.05 -3.58 12.58
C PHE A 230 13.76 -2.79 12.46
N SER A 231 12.60 -3.45 12.41
CA SER A 231 11.29 -2.80 12.35
C SER A 231 10.37 -3.37 13.43
N LEU A 232 10.20 -2.59 14.50
CA LEU A 232 9.26 -2.88 15.59
C LEU A 232 7.86 -2.42 15.18
N SER A 233 6.88 -3.33 15.19
CA SER A 233 5.48 -3.03 14.91
C SER A 233 4.71 -2.78 16.21
N LEU A 234 3.92 -1.70 16.28
CA LEU A 234 3.14 -1.29 17.46
C LEU A 234 1.71 -0.87 17.07
N ALA A 235 0.81 -0.88 18.05
CA ALA A 235 -0.60 -0.47 18.01
C ALA A 235 -1.53 -1.29 17.09
N GLY A 236 -1.11 -1.61 15.88
CA GLY A 236 -1.94 -2.28 14.88
C GLY A 236 -1.15 -3.27 14.02
N PRO A 237 -1.74 -4.42 13.67
CA PRO A 237 -1.10 -5.38 12.79
C PRO A 237 -1.08 -4.90 11.33
N CYS A 238 -0.27 -5.54 10.50
CA CYS A 238 -0.42 -5.50 9.05
C CYS A 238 0.16 -6.75 8.38
N ILE A 239 -0.15 -6.94 7.10
CA ILE A 239 0.64 -7.81 6.22
C ILE A 239 1.77 -7.00 5.60
N MET A 240 2.98 -7.55 5.59
CA MET A 240 4.09 -7.08 4.77
C MET A 240 4.38 -8.11 3.67
N GLU A 241 4.39 -7.65 2.43
CA GLU A 241 4.80 -8.46 1.28
C GLU A 241 6.26 -8.18 0.92
N PHE A 242 6.97 -9.24 0.56
CA PHE A 242 8.30 -9.22 -0.03
C PHE A 242 8.20 -9.62 -1.49
N ARG A 243 8.80 -8.82 -2.36
CA ARG A 243 8.79 -9.01 -3.81
C ARG A 243 10.22 -9.08 -4.34
N ARG A 244 10.53 -10.12 -5.11
CA ARG A 244 11.83 -10.28 -5.80
C ARG A 244 11.59 -10.52 -7.29
N TYR A 245 12.28 -9.74 -8.12
CA TYR A 245 12.17 -9.79 -9.57
C TYR A 245 13.35 -10.61 -10.13
N SER A 246 13.09 -11.52 -11.07
CA SER A 246 14.16 -12.27 -11.73
C SER A 246 15.01 -11.37 -12.63
N GLU A 247 16.29 -11.73 -12.83
CA GLU A 247 17.31 -10.94 -13.54
C GLU A 247 16.95 -10.52 -14.98
N SER A 248 16.00 -11.21 -15.61
CA SER A 248 15.50 -10.91 -16.96
C SER A 248 14.38 -9.86 -17.00
N ALA A 249 13.92 -9.35 -15.85
CA ALA A 249 12.97 -8.25 -15.78
C ALA A 249 13.71 -6.93 -15.58
N CYS A 250 13.80 -6.13 -16.65
CA CYS A 250 14.18 -4.72 -16.57
C CYS A 250 13.35 -4.04 -15.47
N TYR A 251 14.00 -3.40 -14.50
CA TYR A 251 13.36 -2.41 -13.65
C TYR A 251 12.65 -1.41 -14.58
N PRO A 252 11.39 -1.02 -14.36
CA PRO A 252 10.89 0.20 -15.00
C PRO A 252 11.71 1.35 -14.44
N LYS A 253 12.85 1.64 -15.09
CA LYS A 253 13.49 2.94 -15.05
C LYS A 253 12.41 3.90 -15.55
N THR A 254 12.24 4.99 -14.84
CA THR A 254 11.25 6.06 -15.06
C THR A 254 9.89 5.82 -14.40
N ALA A 255 9.75 6.41 -13.21
CA ALA A 255 8.50 7.00 -12.76
C ALA A 255 8.15 8.18 -13.69
N LEU A 256 7.76 7.87 -14.92
CA LEU A 256 7.00 8.72 -15.83
C LEU A 256 6.16 7.75 -16.64
N VAL A 257 4.89 7.60 -16.30
CA VAL A 257 3.96 6.84 -17.14
C VAL A 257 2.71 7.68 -17.32
N THR A 258 2.76 8.50 -18.36
CA THR A 258 1.71 8.50 -19.36
C THR A 258 1.63 7.08 -19.94
N ASP A 259 0.41 6.54 -19.93
CA ASP A 259 -0.08 5.39 -20.70
C ASP A 259 0.55 4.00 -20.49
N MET A 260 -0.18 3.16 -19.72
CA MET A 260 -0.01 1.70 -19.72
C MET A 260 -1.11 1.03 -20.54
N ASN A 261 -0.76 0.67 -21.77
CA ASN A 261 -1.17 -0.58 -22.40
C ASN A 261 0.07 -1.45 -22.46
N GLU A 262 0.05 -2.63 -21.84
CA GLU A 262 0.60 -3.84 -22.46
C GLU A 262 0.28 -5.07 -21.62
N GLU A 263 0.06 -6.14 -22.36
CA GLU A 263 -0.49 -7.42 -21.97
C GLU A 263 0.44 -8.18 -21.02
N SER A 264 -0.17 -9.00 -20.18
CA SER A 264 0.50 -9.82 -19.18
C SER A 264 1.39 -10.88 -19.85
N PRO A 265 2.71 -10.95 -19.56
CA PRO A 265 3.51 -12.11 -19.89
C PRO A 265 3.86 -12.88 -18.61
N GLU A 266 3.31 -14.08 -18.50
CA GLU A 266 3.78 -15.22 -17.70
C GLU A 266 4.22 -15.00 -16.23
N ASN A 267 3.50 -15.70 -15.35
CA ASN A 267 3.56 -15.71 -13.89
C ASN A 267 4.87 -16.28 -13.27
N GLY A 268 6.00 -16.27 -13.99
CA GLY A 268 7.29 -16.82 -13.55
C GLY A 268 8.36 -15.78 -13.15
N LYS A 269 8.08 -14.47 -13.28
CA LYS A 269 9.10 -13.40 -13.19
C LYS A 269 9.16 -12.64 -11.86
N LEU A 270 8.18 -12.86 -10.97
CA LEU A 270 8.05 -12.14 -9.70
C LEU A 270 7.74 -13.11 -8.55
N SER A 271 8.72 -13.30 -7.65
CA SER A 271 8.49 -14.02 -6.40
C SER A 271 7.81 -13.09 -5.40
N ARG A 272 6.65 -13.49 -4.89
CA ARG A 272 5.90 -12.75 -3.87
C ARG A 272 5.71 -13.63 -2.64
N LYS A 273 6.02 -13.08 -1.49
CA LYS A 273 5.94 -13.75 -0.18
C LYS A 273 5.31 -12.77 0.80
N ALA A 274 4.44 -13.20 1.71
CA ALA A 274 3.74 -12.31 2.62
C ALA A 274 3.85 -12.82 4.06
N ILE A 275 4.11 -11.91 4.99
CA ILE A 275 4.16 -12.22 6.44
C ILE A 275 3.18 -11.34 7.20
N TYR A 276 2.54 -11.91 8.20
CA TYR A 276 1.76 -11.18 9.17
C TYR A 276 2.68 -10.56 10.23
N LEU A 277 2.56 -9.26 10.44
CA LEU A 277 3.27 -8.53 11.48
C LEU A 277 2.29 -8.17 12.61
N PRO A 278 2.26 -8.94 13.71
CA PRO A 278 1.45 -8.59 14.87
C PRO A 278 2.02 -7.37 15.60
N PRO A 279 1.22 -6.66 16.41
CA PRO A 279 1.74 -5.67 17.35
C PRO A 279 2.80 -6.28 18.26
N ARG A 280 3.71 -5.44 18.74
CA ARG A 280 4.85 -5.77 19.61
C ARG A 280 5.86 -6.74 19.02
N SER A 281 5.84 -6.96 17.71
CA SER A 281 6.81 -7.83 17.03
C SER A 281 7.97 -7.04 16.42
N MET A 282 9.15 -7.64 16.39
CA MET A 282 10.35 -7.11 15.75
C MET A 282 10.68 -7.91 14.49
N LEU A 283 10.64 -7.24 13.34
CA LEU A 283 11.10 -7.76 12.07
C LEU A 283 12.57 -7.36 11.85
N LEU A 284 13.44 -8.31 11.55
CA LEU A 284 14.83 -8.07 11.16
C LEU A 284 15.03 -8.41 9.69
N LEU A 285 15.56 -7.44 8.95
CA LEU A 285 16.08 -7.62 7.59
C LEU A 285 17.60 -7.54 7.61
N SER A 286 18.24 -8.60 7.14
CA SER A 286 19.69 -8.66 6.91
C SER A 286 19.99 -9.41 5.61
N GLY A 287 21.22 -9.30 5.11
CA GLY A 287 21.64 -10.01 3.90
C GLY A 287 20.66 -9.85 2.74
N GLU A 288 20.24 -10.97 2.14
CA GLU A 288 19.33 -10.98 1.00
C GLU A 288 18.00 -10.25 1.28
N ALA A 289 17.37 -10.49 2.43
CA ALA A 289 16.10 -9.84 2.79
C ALA A 289 16.18 -8.31 2.76
N ARG A 290 17.33 -7.74 3.14
CA ARG A 290 17.59 -6.30 3.20
C ARG A 290 18.04 -5.70 1.86
N TYR A 291 18.73 -6.46 1.03
CA TYR A 291 19.39 -5.95 -0.18
C TYR A 291 18.71 -6.36 -1.50
N ALA A 292 17.83 -7.36 -1.49
CA ALA A 292 17.29 -7.94 -2.72
C ALA A 292 15.76 -8.12 -2.77
N TRP A 293 15.08 -7.89 -1.65
CA TRP A 293 13.63 -8.01 -1.57
C TRP A 293 12.97 -6.66 -1.33
N HIS A 294 12.08 -6.27 -2.25
CA HIS A 294 11.23 -5.10 -2.04
C HIS A 294 10.19 -5.42 -0.99
N HIS A 295 10.21 -4.69 0.12
CA HIS A 295 9.18 -4.80 1.13
C HIS A 295 8.05 -3.79 0.85
N TYR A 296 6.83 -4.22 1.09
CA TYR A 296 5.59 -3.55 0.72
C TYR A 296 4.53 -3.77 1.78
N ILE A 297 3.77 -2.73 2.12
CA ILE A 297 2.57 -2.86 2.96
C ILE A 297 1.37 -2.53 2.07
N PRO A 298 0.41 -3.44 1.86
CA PRO A 298 -0.73 -3.17 0.98
C PRO A 298 -1.64 -2.03 1.47
N HIS A 299 -2.23 -1.29 0.52
CA HIS A 299 -3.19 -0.21 0.77
C HIS A 299 -4.62 -0.75 0.88
N HIS A 300 -4.98 -1.33 2.02
CA HIS A 300 -6.34 -1.79 2.30
C HIS A 300 -6.66 -1.73 3.81
N LYS A 301 -7.95 -1.81 4.15
CA LYS A 301 -8.43 -1.73 5.54
C LYS A 301 -8.59 -3.11 6.20
N VAL A 302 -8.45 -4.17 5.42
CA VAL A 302 -8.71 -5.55 5.83
C VAL A 302 -7.63 -6.44 5.22
N ASP A 303 -6.94 -7.17 6.09
CA ASP A 303 -5.97 -8.20 5.75
C ASP A 303 -6.67 -9.58 5.81
N LYS A 304 -6.38 -10.46 4.86
CA LYS A 304 -6.78 -11.88 4.93
C LYS A 304 -5.55 -12.70 5.31
N VAL A 305 -5.55 -13.26 6.50
CA VAL A 305 -4.45 -14.07 7.04
C VAL A 305 -4.96 -15.49 7.16
N ASN A 306 -4.52 -16.38 6.26
CA ASN A 306 -5.08 -17.72 6.08
C ASN A 306 -6.61 -17.64 5.89
N ASP A 307 -7.40 -18.32 6.72
CA ASP A 307 -8.87 -18.27 6.69
C ASP A 307 -9.48 -17.17 7.57
N SER A 308 -8.64 -16.38 8.24
CA SER A 308 -9.08 -15.31 9.13
C SER A 308 -9.05 -13.94 8.45
N ILE A 309 -10.07 -13.14 8.72
CA ILE A 309 -10.15 -11.75 8.28
C ILE A 309 -9.71 -10.85 9.43
N VAL A 310 -8.60 -10.14 9.26
CA VAL A 310 -8.05 -9.21 10.24
C VAL A 310 -8.32 -7.78 9.77
N ARG A 311 -9.16 -7.05 10.51
CA ARG A 311 -9.39 -5.63 10.22
C ARG A 311 -8.23 -4.81 10.77
N ARG A 312 -7.65 -3.91 9.96
CA ARG A 312 -6.60 -3.01 10.44
C ARG A 312 -7.18 -2.06 11.49
N GLY A 313 -6.41 -1.83 12.55
CA GLY A 313 -6.77 -0.93 13.65
C GLY A 313 -6.91 0.52 13.19
N SER A 314 -7.30 1.41 14.12
CA SER A 314 -7.42 2.85 13.88
C SER A 314 -6.10 3.52 13.51
N ARG A 315 -4.97 2.92 13.91
CA ARG A 315 -3.60 3.30 13.51
C ARG A 315 -2.68 2.08 13.61
N ARG A 316 -1.58 2.12 12.85
CA ARG A 316 -0.39 1.28 13.06
C ARG A 316 0.81 2.19 13.20
N VAL A 317 1.69 1.90 14.16
CA VAL A 317 2.97 2.59 14.30
C VAL A 317 4.10 1.61 14.08
N SER A 318 5.19 2.03 13.43
CA SER A 318 6.40 1.21 13.36
C SER A 318 7.65 2.02 13.59
N PHE A 319 8.58 1.46 14.37
CA PHE A 319 9.88 2.04 14.64
C PHE A 319 10.91 1.28 13.81
N THR A 320 11.52 1.94 12.84
CA THR A 320 12.54 1.35 11.98
C THR A 320 13.92 1.87 12.37
N LEU A 321 14.73 1.01 12.99
CA LEU A 321 16.09 1.32 13.42
C LEU A 321 17.13 0.78 12.44
N ARG A 322 18.11 1.62 12.14
CA ARG A 322 19.17 1.36 11.15
C ARG A 322 20.48 1.99 11.61
N LYS A 323 21.57 1.57 10.98
CA LYS A 323 22.87 2.23 11.04
C LYS A 323 23.10 3.00 9.74
N VAL A 324 23.37 4.30 9.83
CA VAL A 324 23.75 5.12 8.68
C VAL A 324 25.10 4.68 8.16
N ARG A 325 25.19 4.50 6.84
CA ARG A 325 26.41 4.10 6.15
C ARG A 325 27.21 5.33 5.75
N THR A 326 28.52 5.29 5.97
CA THR A 326 29.45 6.40 5.66
C THR A 326 30.38 6.12 4.48
N SER A 327 30.39 4.89 3.98
CA SER A 327 31.21 4.44 2.84
C SER A 327 30.33 3.79 1.76
N PRO A 328 30.78 3.73 0.48
CA PRO A 328 29.99 3.09 -0.58
C PRO A 328 29.61 1.64 -0.25
N CYS A 329 28.39 1.24 -0.62
CA CYS A 329 27.92 -0.12 -0.34
C CYS A 329 28.63 -1.17 -1.21
N GLN A 330 29.14 -2.23 -0.57
CA GLN A 330 29.85 -3.33 -1.22
C GLN A 330 29.05 -4.64 -1.32
N CYS A 331 27.73 -4.63 -1.07
CA CYS A 331 26.89 -5.84 -1.09
C CYS A 331 26.97 -6.63 -2.41
N GLU A 332 26.76 -7.94 -2.38
CA GLU A 332 26.75 -8.81 -3.56
C GLU A 332 25.59 -8.52 -4.55
N PHE A 333 24.55 -7.81 -4.09
CA PHE A 333 23.35 -7.51 -4.87
C PHE A 333 23.49 -6.26 -5.74
N ALA A 334 24.48 -6.24 -6.65
CA ALA A 334 24.79 -5.09 -7.50
C ALA A 334 23.58 -4.58 -8.31
N GLN A 335 22.72 -5.49 -8.74
CA GLN A 335 21.51 -5.15 -9.48
C GLN A 335 20.55 -4.22 -8.74
N TYR A 336 20.55 -4.17 -7.41
CA TYR A 336 19.69 -3.28 -6.61
C TYR A 336 20.46 -2.13 -5.95
N CYS A 337 21.78 -2.16 -6.00
CA CYS A 337 22.65 -1.26 -5.26
C CYS A 337 22.88 0.06 -5.97
N ASP A 338 22.44 1.16 -5.37
CA ASP A 338 22.67 2.52 -5.88
C ASP A 338 24.14 2.95 -5.84
N SER A 339 24.98 2.37 -4.95
CA SER A 339 26.43 2.63 -4.94
C SER A 339 27.21 1.95 -6.08
N LYS A 340 26.60 0.98 -6.78
CA LYS A 340 27.25 0.18 -7.84
C LYS A 340 26.69 0.46 -9.24
N ARG A 341 25.78 1.43 -9.35
CA ARG A 341 25.04 1.77 -10.56
C ARG A 341 25.53 3.06 -11.20
#